data_AF-A0A6A3AJV5-F1
#
_entry.id   AF-A0A6A3AJV5-F1
#
_cell.length_a   1.000
_cell.length_b   1.000
_cell.length_c   1.000
_cell.angle_alpha   90.00
_cell.angle_beta   90.00
_cell.angle_gamma   90.00
#
_symmetry.space_group_name_H-M   'P 1'
#
loop_
_entity.id
_entity.type
_entity.pdbx_description
1 polymer ?
#
loop_
_entity_poly.entity_id
_entity_poly.type
_entity_poly.pdbx_seq_one_letter_code
_entity_poly.pdbx_strand_id
1 'polypeptide(L)'
;MAEKEVGPGKGGSQEISLKDKGNEFFKAGNYLKAAALYTQAIKQDPSNPALYSNRAAAFLNLAMEQYDDALAAFQIAVQYNPQSAEVSRKIKRLSQLAKDNKRAQEVQNLRSNVDIAKGLETLKSEMVSSLSKMDPRVYFLLDKEKTQTDKFAPVVNIDKAFESPHTHSNCFSFIRQYAEDFFSRAASLVAPKSIISYPQVWKGQGSRKWKHGQHDGFFVQFESPILRKLWFISSSYEMGKTLCRDPEVLDIGAHEVLPRLFKEKLSKS
;
A
#
# COMPACT_ATOMS: atom_id res chain seq x y z
N MET A 1 -54.82 4.90 29.48
CA MET A 1 -54.20 6.08 28.82
C MET A 1 -52.84 6.31 29.47
N ALA A 2 -51.79 6.24 28.67
CA ALA A 2 -50.48 6.89 28.80
C ALA A 2 -49.48 6.10 27.94
N GLU A 3 -49.52 6.41 26.65
CA GLU A 3 -48.55 5.97 25.66
C GLU A 3 -47.17 6.51 26.04
N LYS A 4 -46.15 5.63 26.05
CA LYS A 4 -44.76 6.07 26.08
C LYS A 4 -44.32 6.30 24.64
N GLU A 5 -44.15 7.57 24.28
CA GLU A 5 -43.55 7.99 23.03
C GLU A 5 -42.13 7.42 22.87
N VAL A 6 -41.93 6.71 21.76
CA VAL A 6 -40.63 6.22 21.31
C VAL A 6 -39.99 7.34 20.48
N GLY A 7 -38.94 7.97 21.02
CA GLY A 7 -38.15 8.98 20.32
C GLY A 7 -37.40 8.40 19.11
N PRO A 8 -37.19 9.18 18.03
CA PRO A 8 -36.79 8.66 16.73
C PRO A 8 -35.32 8.24 16.72
N GLY A 9 -35.07 7.09 16.10
CA GLY A 9 -33.74 6.52 15.88
C GLY A 9 -32.83 7.45 15.10
N LYS A 10 -31.61 7.66 15.62
CA LYS A 10 -30.50 8.25 14.88
C LYS A 10 -30.05 7.27 13.81
N GLY A 11 -30.53 7.47 12.57
CA GLY A 11 -29.90 6.92 11.37
C GLY A 11 -28.49 7.50 11.25
N GLY A 12 -27.47 6.67 11.51
CA GLY A 12 -26.07 7.04 11.37
C GLY A 12 -25.64 7.02 9.91
N SER A 13 -25.85 8.12 9.19
CA SER A 13 -25.01 8.47 8.06
C SER A 13 -23.59 8.63 8.62
N GLN A 14 -22.63 7.81 8.20
CA GLN A 14 -21.22 8.00 8.58
C GLN A 14 -20.76 9.38 8.11
N GLU A 15 -20.67 10.33 9.03
CA GLU A 15 -20.20 11.67 8.75
C GLU A 15 -18.69 11.59 8.46
N ILE A 16 -18.32 11.72 7.18
CA ILE A 16 -16.91 11.63 6.75
C ILE A 16 -16.12 12.71 7.48
N SER A 17 -15.11 12.29 8.25
CA SER A 17 -14.31 13.20 9.09
C SER A 17 -13.56 14.22 8.23
N LEU A 18 -13.28 15.41 8.79
CA LEU A 18 -12.52 16.44 8.09
C LEU A 18 -11.11 15.96 7.69
N LYS A 19 -10.52 15.06 8.48
CA LYS A 19 -9.26 14.39 8.15
C LYS A 19 -9.40 13.55 6.88
N ASP A 20 -10.46 12.76 6.76
CA ASP A 20 -10.67 11.86 5.63
C ASP A 20 -11.01 12.63 4.36
N LYS A 21 -11.82 13.69 4.46
CA LYS A 21 -12.03 14.66 3.36
C LYS A 21 -10.71 15.31 2.95
N GLY A 22 -9.88 15.72 3.91
CA GLY A 22 -8.54 16.25 3.65
C GLY A 22 -7.68 15.27 2.88
N ASN A 23 -7.71 13.99 3.26
CA ASN A 23 -7.00 12.91 2.58
C ASN A 23 -7.54 12.66 1.16
N GLU A 24 -8.85 12.75 0.94
CA GLU A 24 -9.44 12.64 -0.41
C GLU A 24 -8.94 13.77 -1.32
N PHE A 25 -9.00 15.02 -0.86
CA PHE A 25 -8.47 16.15 -1.64
C PHE A 25 -6.96 16.05 -1.84
N PHE A 26 -6.21 15.56 -0.85
CA PHE A 26 -4.78 15.32 -0.98
C PHE A 26 -4.49 14.26 -2.05
N LYS A 27 -5.22 13.14 -2.05
CA LYS A 27 -5.12 12.08 -3.07
C LYS A 27 -5.53 12.59 -4.46
N ALA A 28 -6.47 13.53 -4.53
CA ALA A 28 -6.89 14.19 -5.76
C ALA A 28 -5.93 15.28 -6.25
N GLY A 29 -4.83 15.54 -5.55
CA GLY A 29 -3.86 16.60 -5.88
C GLY A 29 -4.31 18.02 -5.53
N ASN A 30 -5.48 18.19 -4.90
CA ASN A 30 -5.94 19.51 -4.46
C ASN A 30 -5.37 19.84 -3.08
N TYR A 31 -4.08 20.13 -3.05
CA TYR A 31 -3.33 20.30 -1.81
C TYR A 31 -3.77 21.53 -1.01
N LEU A 32 -4.33 22.56 -1.66
CA LEU A 32 -4.87 23.75 -0.98
C LEU A 32 -6.11 23.40 -0.15
N LYS A 33 -7.07 22.69 -0.76
CA LYS A 33 -8.26 22.21 -0.04
C LYS A 33 -7.89 21.21 1.04
N ALA A 34 -6.92 20.32 0.76
CA ALA A 34 -6.40 19.39 1.76
C ALA A 34 -5.83 20.12 2.99
N ALA A 35 -4.93 21.10 2.79
CA ALA A 35 -4.34 21.88 3.87
C ALA A 35 -5.39 22.66 4.69
N ALA A 36 -6.41 23.20 4.02
CA ALA A 36 -7.52 23.87 4.68
C ALA A 36 -8.34 22.92 5.55
N LEU A 37 -8.66 21.72 5.05
CA LEU A 37 -9.42 20.71 5.78
C LEU A 37 -8.62 20.14 6.95
N TYR A 38 -7.31 19.89 6.79
CA TYR A 38 -6.46 19.52 7.91
C TYR A 38 -6.37 20.64 8.96
N THR A 39 -6.34 21.90 8.55
CA THR A 39 -6.39 23.03 9.50
C THR A 39 -7.69 23.08 10.29
N GLN A 40 -8.82 22.78 9.65
CA GLN A 40 -10.11 22.68 10.35
C GLN A 40 -10.15 21.45 11.28
N ALA A 41 -9.62 20.31 10.84
CA ALA A 41 -9.50 19.11 11.67
C ALA A 41 -8.62 19.36 12.90
N ILE A 42 -7.51 20.10 12.77
CA ILE A 42 -6.63 20.49 13.90
C ILE A 42 -7.39 21.30 14.94
N LYS A 43 -8.34 22.14 14.52
CA LYS A 43 -9.19 22.89 15.47
C LYS A 43 -10.14 21.98 16.25
N GLN A 44 -10.53 20.84 15.69
CA GLN A 44 -11.40 19.86 16.35
C GLN A 44 -10.61 18.88 17.22
N ASP A 45 -9.43 18.47 16.77
CA ASP A 45 -8.53 17.56 17.47
C ASP A 45 -7.08 18.08 17.42
N PRO A 46 -6.74 19.07 18.25
CA PRO A 46 -5.41 19.69 18.25
C PRO A 46 -4.31 18.77 18.78
N SER A 47 -4.68 17.64 19.40
CA SER A 47 -3.74 16.67 19.98
C SER A 47 -3.21 15.65 18.97
N ASN A 48 -3.76 15.65 17.74
CA ASN A 48 -3.49 14.62 16.75
C ASN A 48 -2.31 14.98 15.83
N PRO A 49 -1.14 14.36 16.01
CA PRO A 49 0.07 14.70 15.27
C PRO A 49 -0.07 14.43 13.77
N ALA A 50 -0.89 13.45 13.36
CA ALA A 50 -1.08 13.11 11.96
C ALA A 50 -1.70 14.28 11.16
N LEU A 51 -2.54 15.12 11.79
CA LEU A 51 -3.13 16.27 11.10
C LEU A 51 -2.10 17.35 10.77
N TYR A 52 -1.13 17.57 11.65
CA TYR A 52 -0.02 18.50 11.41
C TYR A 52 0.93 17.98 10.33
N SER A 53 1.27 16.69 10.39
CA SER A 53 2.09 16.03 9.37
C SER A 53 1.42 16.06 8.00
N ASN A 54 0.12 15.75 7.93
CA ASN A 54 -0.64 15.77 6.68
C ASN A 54 -0.80 17.20 6.12
N ARG A 55 -0.99 18.19 7.00
CA ARG A 55 -1.00 19.60 6.59
C ARG A 55 0.37 20.06 6.07
N ALA A 56 1.45 19.68 6.74
CA ALA A 56 2.81 19.99 6.29
C ALA A 56 3.10 19.35 4.93
N ALA A 57 2.70 18.09 4.73
CA ALA A 57 2.79 17.43 3.42
C ALA A 57 1.98 18.17 2.34
N ALA A 58 0.78 18.67 2.67
CA ALA A 58 -0.04 19.44 1.73
C ALA A 58 0.64 20.75 1.34
N PHE A 59 1.23 21.48 2.30
CA PHE A 59 2.01 22.68 1.99
C PHE A 59 3.28 22.40 1.19
N LEU A 60 3.94 21.28 1.45
CA LEU A 60 5.10 20.86 0.65
C LEU A 60 4.70 20.64 -0.80
N ASN A 61 3.59 19.93 -1.05
CA ASN A 61 3.11 19.67 -2.40
C ASN A 61 2.60 20.95 -3.11
N LEU A 62 1.96 21.87 -2.38
CA LEU A 62 1.63 23.20 -2.92
C LEU A 62 2.87 23.97 -3.36
N ALA A 63 3.92 23.96 -2.53
CA ALA A 63 5.18 24.59 -2.90
C ALA A 63 5.80 23.93 -4.15
N MET A 64 5.55 22.63 -4.37
CA MET A 64 6.00 21.92 -5.56
C MET A 64 5.28 22.33 -6.84
N GLU A 65 3.94 22.37 -6.84
CA GLU A 65 3.16 22.85 -7.98
C GLU A 65 3.48 24.32 -8.30
N GLN A 66 3.70 25.11 -7.26
CA GLN A 66 4.12 26.50 -7.41
C GLN A 66 5.52 26.66 -8.03
N TYR A 67 6.41 25.66 -7.97
CA TYR A 67 7.70 25.77 -8.66
C TYR A 67 7.52 25.74 -10.18
N ASP A 68 6.70 24.85 -10.70
CA ASP A 68 6.45 24.70 -12.13
C ASP A 68 5.65 25.89 -12.67
N ASP A 69 4.59 26.31 -11.96
CA ASP A 69 3.81 27.50 -12.30
C ASP A 69 4.64 28.79 -12.23
N ALA A 70 5.49 28.93 -11.20
CA ALA A 70 6.41 30.06 -11.10
C ALA A 70 7.45 30.03 -12.22
N LEU A 71 7.96 28.84 -12.60
CA LEU A 71 8.88 28.69 -13.72
C LEU A 71 8.24 29.18 -15.01
N ALA A 72 7.00 28.75 -15.29
CA ALA A 72 6.23 29.14 -16.46
C ALA A 72 5.97 30.65 -16.49
N ALA A 73 5.57 31.24 -15.36
CA ALA A 73 5.38 32.68 -15.24
C ALA A 73 6.67 33.47 -15.50
N PHE A 74 7.82 33.02 -14.97
CA PHE A 74 9.10 33.66 -15.23
C PHE A 74 9.61 33.41 -16.66
N GLN A 75 9.31 32.27 -17.28
CA GLN A 75 9.58 32.01 -18.69
C GLN A 75 8.78 32.93 -19.62
N ILE A 76 7.56 33.30 -19.24
CA ILE A 76 6.80 34.34 -19.94
C ILE A 76 7.46 35.71 -19.70
N ALA A 77 7.80 36.03 -18.45
CA ALA A 77 8.43 37.31 -18.10
C ALA A 77 9.77 37.56 -18.83
N VAL A 78 10.58 36.51 -19.06
CA VAL A 78 11.85 36.64 -19.79
C VAL A 78 11.66 36.89 -21.29
N GLN A 79 10.51 36.51 -21.86
CA GLN A 79 10.19 36.86 -23.26
C GLN A 79 9.92 38.36 -23.42
N TYR A 80 9.30 39.00 -22.42
CA TYR A 80 9.01 40.44 -22.44
C TYR A 80 10.20 41.32 -22.04
N ASN A 81 11.10 40.81 -21.18
CA ASN A 81 12.35 41.49 -20.85
C ASN A 81 13.54 40.52 -20.85
N PRO A 82 14.10 40.24 -22.04
CA PRO A 82 15.17 39.24 -22.20
C PRO A 82 16.48 39.61 -21.49
N GLN A 83 16.69 40.89 -21.19
CA GLN A 83 17.92 41.40 -20.55
C GLN A 83 17.80 41.50 -19.02
N SER A 84 16.69 41.08 -18.43
CA SER A 84 16.50 41.12 -16.99
C SER A 84 17.33 40.06 -16.27
N ALA A 85 18.49 40.47 -15.76
CA ALA A 85 19.36 39.64 -14.93
C ALA A 85 18.67 39.14 -13.63
N GLU A 86 17.61 39.80 -13.17
CA GLU A 86 16.81 39.32 -12.05
C GLU A 86 15.92 38.13 -12.43
N VAL A 87 15.21 38.22 -13.55
CA VAL A 87 14.33 37.16 -14.06
C VAL A 87 15.14 35.91 -14.39
N SER A 88 16.27 36.06 -15.09
CA SER A 88 17.16 34.94 -15.41
C SER A 88 17.71 34.24 -14.15
N ARG A 89 18.04 34.98 -13.09
CA ARG A 89 18.46 34.40 -11.80
C ARG A 89 17.33 33.60 -11.13
N LYS A 90 16.10 34.10 -11.16
CA LYS A 90 14.93 33.42 -10.57
C LYS A 90 14.60 32.13 -11.32
N ILE A 91 14.63 32.13 -12.66
CA ILE A 91 14.46 30.91 -13.49
C ILE A 91 15.51 29.87 -13.12
N LYS A 92 16.80 30.26 -13.07
CA LYS A 92 17.89 29.34 -12.73
C LYS A 92 17.71 28.72 -11.34
N ARG A 93 17.34 29.53 -10.35
CA ARG A 93 17.13 29.05 -8.97
C ARG A 93 15.94 28.11 -8.86
N LEU A 94 14.81 28.45 -9.47
CA LEU A 94 13.60 27.61 -9.45
C LEU A 94 13.83 26.29 -10.21
N SER A 95 14.53 26.34 -11.35
CA SER A 95 14.91 25.13 -12.11
C SER A 95 15.78 24.19 -11.28
N GLN A 96 16.72 24.75 -10.52
CA GLN A 96 17.59 23.97 -9.64
C GLN A 96 16.81 23.34 -8.48
N LEU A 97 15.93 24.11 -7.83
CA LEU A 97 15.07 23.61 -6.76
C LEU A 97 14.14 22.49 -7.23
N ALA A 98 13.51 22.65 -8.39
CA ALA A 98 12.67 21.60 -8.99
C ALA A 98 13.47 20.32 -9.27
N LYS A 99 14.69 20.45 -9.80
CA LYS A 99 15.58 19.31 -10.07
C LYS A 99 16.04 18.61 -8.79
N ASP A 100 16.46 19.37 -7.78
CA ASP A 100 16.93 18.82 -6.50
C ASP A 100 15.80 18.11 -5.76
N ASN A 101 14.59 18.65 -5.81
CA ASN A 101 13.41 18.03 -5.23
C ASN A 101 13.02 16.72 -5.97
N LYS A 102 13.05 16.74 -7.31
CA LYS A 102 12.85 15.51 -8.11
C LYS A 102 13.88 14.43 -7.78
N ARG A 103 15.15 14.82 -7.62
CA ARG A 103 16.24 13.91 -7.21
C ARG A 103 16.02 13.38 -5.79
N ALA A 104 15.58 14.21 -4.85
CA ALA A 104 15.27 13.79 -3.49
C ALA A 104 14.14 12.76 -3.47
N GLN A 105 13.10 12.96 -4.28
CA GLN A 105 12.01 12.00 -4.44
C GLN A 105 12.48 10.67 -5.04
N GLU A 106 13.37 10.72 -6.03
CA GLU A 106 13.95 9.52 -6.65
C GLU A 106 14.81 8.74 -5.66
N VAL A 107 15.64 9.42 -4.86
CA VAL A 107 16.41 8.79 -3.77
C VAL A 107 15.49 8.18 -2.72
N GLN A 108 14.40 8.86 -2.35
CA GLN A 108 13.42 8.32 -1.42
C GLN A 108 12.72 7.07 -1.99
N ASN A 109 12.38 7.07 -3.28
CA ASN A 109 11.81 5.90 -3.95
C ASN A 109 12.82 4.73 -3.99
N LEU A 110 14.09 5.00 -4.31
CA LEU A 110 15.14 3.97 -4.31
C LEU A 110 15.37 3.38 -2.92
N ARG A 111 15.49 4.22 -1.89
CA ARG A 111 15.51 3.76 -0.49
C ARG A 111 14.28 2.91 -0.18
N SER A 112 13.13 3.32 -0.70
CA SER A 112 11.91 2.59 -0.45
C SER A 112 11.91 1.16 -1.01
N ASN A 113 12.53 1.00 -2.18
CA ASN A 113 12.70 -0.26 -2.89
C ASN A 113 13.74 -1.17 -2.21
N VAL A 114 14.81 -0.59 -1.66
CA VAL A 114 15.83 -1.34 -0.90
C VAL A 114 15.24 -1.91 0.38
N ASP A 115 14.45 -1.12 1.13
CA ASP A 115 13.77 -1.63 2.32
C ASP A 115 12.76 -2.72 1.98
N ILE A 116 12.06 -2.57 0.86
CA ILE A 116 11.13 -3.58 0.32
C ILE A 116 11.88 -4.87 -0.01
N ALA A 117 13.03 -4.79 -0.68
CA ALA A 117 13.85 -5.95 -1.01
C ALA A 117 14.41 -6.63 0.25
N LYS A 118 14.89 -5.85 1.22
CA LYS A 118 15.35 -6.38 2.51
C LYS A 118 14.21 -7.05 3.29
N GLY A 119 13.04 -6.41 3.32
CA GLY A 119 11.83 -6.98 3.91
C GLY A 119 11.41 -8.28 3.23
N LEU A 120 11.50 -8.37 1.90
CA LEU A 120 11.25 -9.60 1.16
C LEU A 120 12.22 -10.74 1.58
N GLU A 121 13.51 -10.45 1.75
CA GLU A 121 14.48 -11.47 2.19
C GLU A 121 14.26 -11.92 3.64
N THR A 122 13.95 -10.98 4.55
CA THR A 122 13.57 -11.32 5.93
C THR A 122 12.31 -12.19 5.96
N LEU A 123 11.28 -11.82 5.20
CA LEU A 123 10.05 -12.60 5.10
C LEU A 123 10.30 -13.99 4.52
N LYS A 124 11.11 -14.11 3.46
CA LYS A 124 11.49 -15.43 2.91
C LYS A 124 12.17 -16.31 3.97
N SER A 125 13.13 -15.77 4.72
CA SER A 125 13.85 -16.53 5.75
C SER A 125 12.94 -17.00 6.89
N GLU A 126 12.09 -16.11 7.40
CA GLU A 126 11.13 -16.43 8.46
C GLU A 126 10.11 -17.48 7.99
N MET A 127 9.63 -17.33 6.75
CA MET A 127 8.69 -18.27 6.15
C MET A 127 9.29 -19.66 6.01
N VAL A 128 10.46 -19.81 5.38
CA VAL A 128 11.09 -21.13 5.15
C VAL A 128 11.31 -21.89 6.46
N SER A 129 11.64 -21.19 7.54
CA SER A 129 11.83 -21.80 8.87
C SER A 129 10.53 -22.28 9.55
N SER A 130 9.37 -21.74 9.15
CA SER A 130 8.09 -21.93 9.86
C SER A 130 7.01 -22.68 9.06
N LEU A 131 7.25 -22.96 7.76
CA LEU A 131 6.25 -23.51 6.82
C LEU A 131 5.62 -24.86 7.22
N SER A 132 6.19 -25.63 8.15
CA SER A 132 5.72 -27.00 8.41
C SER A 132 4.33 -27.14 9.04
N LYS A 133 3.70 -26.06 9.55
CA LYS A 133 2.35 -26.07 10.15
C LYS A 133 1.59 -24.73 10.06
N MET A 134 1.78 -23.94 9.01
CA MET A 134 1.18 -22.60 8.98
C MET A 134 -0.27 -22.61 8.48
N ASP A 135 -1.17 -22.09 9.31
CA ASP A 135 -2.40 -21.43 8.85
C ASP A 135 -2.04 -20.34 7.83
N PRO A 136 -2.92 -19.99 6.88
CA PRO A 136 -2.60 -18.96 5.91
C PRO A 136 -2.55 -17.60 6.58
N ARG A 137 -1.57 -16.79 6.20
CA ARG A 137 -1.29 -15.48 6.83
C ARG A 137 -0.78 -14.47 5.83
N VAL A 138 -0.96 -13.20 6.15
CA VAL A 138 -0.36 -12.06 5.46
C VAL A 138 0.59 -11.35 6.41
N TYR A 139 1.84 -11.22 5.98
CA TYR A 139 2.88 -10.43 6.65
C TYR A 139 2.93 -9.04 6.03
N PHE A 140 3.03 -8.00 6.84
CA PHE A 140 3.07 -6.61 6.41
C PHE A 140 4.39 -5.94 6.81
N LEU A 141 5.00 -5.23 5.88
CA LEU A 141 6.14 -4.35 6.15
C LEU A 141 5.62 -2.96 6.56
N LEU A 142 5.36 -2.79 7.85
CA LEU A 142 4.81 -1.54 8.39
C LEU A 142 5.84 -0.40 8.38
N ASP A 143 5.37 0.83 8.17
CA ASP A 143 6.18 2.04 8.28
C ASP A 143 6.40 2.36 9.76
N LYS A 144 7.59 2.07 10.27
CA LYS A 144 7.95 2.23 11.70
C LYS A 144 7.83 3.67 12.21
N GLU A 145 7.92 4.66 11.33
CA GLU A 145 7.81 6.07 11.73
C GLU A 145 6.34 6.50 11.87
N LYS A 146 5.44 5.86 11.11
CA LYS A 146 4.01 6.19 11.09
C LYS A 146 3.16 5.26 11.91
N THR A 147 3.69 4.09 12.26
CA THR A 147 2.96 3.03 12.96
C THR A 147 3.66 2.68 14.26
N GLN A 148 2.89 2.61 15.34
CA GLN A 148 3.35 2.11 16.64
C GLN A 148 3.54 0.58 16.55
N THR A 149 4.65 0.12 15.96
CA THR A 149 4.91 -1.30 15.69
C THR A 149 4.95 -2.17 16.94
N ASP A 150 5.15 -1.57 18.11
CA ASP A 150 5.14 -2.28 19.39
C ASP A 150 3.73 -2.70 19.82
N LYS A 151 2.70 -2.04 19.26
CA LYS A 151 1.29 -2.28 19.57
C LYS A 151 0.57 -3.13 18.51
N PHE A 152 1.05 -3.11 17.27
CA PHE A 152 0.39 -3.76 16.14
C PHE A 152 1.26 -4.83 15.53
N ALA A 153 0.76 -6.07 15.55
CA ALA A 153 1.47 -7.21 14.98
C ALA A 153 1.50 -7.09 13.45
N PRO A 154 2.67 -7.22 12.80
CA PRO A 154 2.78 -7.14 11.33
C PRO A 154 2.27 -8.40 10.62
N VAL A 155 1.47 -9.24 11.29
CA VAL A 155 1.03 -10.54 10.76
C VAL A 155 -0.45 -10.72 11.03
N VAL A 156 -1.20 -11.06 9.99
CA VAL A 156 -2.65 -11.28 10.02
C VAL A 156 -2.96 -12.70 9.56
N ASN A 157 -3.73 -13.44 10.35
CA ASN A 157 -4.24 -14.76 9.96
C ASN A 157 -5.44 -14.62 9.03
N ILE A 158 -5.55 -15.51 8.04
CA ILE A 158 -6.60 -15.47 7.03
C ILE A 158 -7.17 -16.88 6.76
N ASP A 159 -7.26 -17.73 7.79
CA ASP A 159 -7.67 -19.14 7.73
C ASP A 159 -8.97 -19.38 6.95
N LYS A 160 -9.96 -18.49 7.13
CA LYS A 160 -11.27 -18.61 6.47
C LYS A 160 -11.36 -17.94 5.10
N ALA A 161 -10.30 -17.26 4.67
CA ALA A 161 -10.31 -16.43 3.46
C ALA A 161 -10.54 -17.22 2.18
N PHE A 162 -10.32 -18.54 2.22
CA PHE A 162 -10.43 -19.37 1.02
C PHE A 162 -11.64 -20.29 1.02
N GLU A 163 -12.49 -20.26 2.05
CA GLU A 163 -13.66 -21.15 2.18
C GLU A 163 -14.74 -20.87 1.12
N SER A 164 -14.95 -19.61 0.74
CA SER A 164 -15.97 -19.20 -0.23
C SER A 164 -15.60 -17.90 -0.93
N PRO A 165 -16.22 -17.55 -2.08
CA PRO A 165 -16.04 -16.24 -2.69
C PRO A 165 -16.38 -15.06 -1.76
N HIS A 166 -17.36 -15.24 -0.87
CA HIS A 166 -17.77 -14.20 0.07
C HIS A 166 -16.71 -13.96 1.16
N THR A 167 -16.23 -15.02 1.80
CA THR A 167 -15.16 -14.92 2.82
C THR A 167 -13.86 -14.41 2.19
N HIS A 168 -13.58 -14.78 0.94
CA HIS A 168 -12.46 -14.27 0.17
C HIS A 168 -12.54 -12.76 -0.05
N SER A 169 -13.67 -12.26 -0.53
CA SER A 169 -13.90 -10.84 -0.77
C SER A 169 -13.82 -10.01 0.52
N ASN A 170 -14.44 -10.49 1.60
CA ASN A 170 -14.40 -9.83 2.91
C ASN A 170 -12.98 -9.79 3.47
N CYS A 171 -12.26 -10.91 3.40
CA CYS A 171 -10.86 -10.98 3.82
C CYS A 171 -10.01 -10.00 3.02
N PHE A 172 -10.14 -10.01 1.68
CA PHE A 172 -9.42 -9.09 0.80
C PHE A 172 -9.66 -7.61 1.16
N SER A 173 -10.93 -7.26 1.40
CA SER A 173 -11.29 -5.90 1.79
C SER A 173 -10.66 -5.51 3.13
N PHE A 174 -10.67 -6.41 4.10
CA PHE A 174 -10.03 -6.22 5.41
C PHE A 174 -8.52 -6.02 5.31
N ILE A 175 -7.80 -6.91 4.60
CA ILE A 175 -6.34 -6.83 4.50
C ILE A 175 -5.88 -5.60 3.73
N ARG A 176 -6.65 -5.13 2.74
CA ARG A 176 -6.37 -3.86 2.05
C ARG A 176 -6.54 -2.68 3.00
N GLN A 177 -7.63 -2.65 3.76
CA GLN A 177 -7.86 -1.61 4.77
C GLN A 177 -6.75 -1.61 5.83
N TYR A 178 -6.36 -2.79 6.32
CA TYR A 178 -5.25 -2.96 7.24
C TYR A 178 -3.94 -2.40 6.67
N ALA A 179 -3.62 -2.71 5.42
CA ALA A 179 -2.42 -2.19 4.77
C ALA A 179 -2.41 -0.65 4.72
N GLU A 180 -3.56 -0.03 4.45
CA GLU A 180 -3.70 1.43 4.42
C GLU A 180 -3.61 2.06 5.81
N ASP A 181 -4.35 1.54 6.79
CA ASP A 181 -4.43 2.06 8.16
C ASP A 181 -3.08 2.02 8.89
N PHE A 182 -2.28 1.00 8.58
CA PHE A 182 -0.97 0.79 9.19
C PHE A 182 0.19 1.16 8.25
N PHE A 183 -0.07 1.99 7.24
CA PHE A 183 0.95 2.54 6.33
C PHE A 183 1.91 1.47 5.79
N SER A 184 1.39 0.28 5.51
CA SER A 184 2.22 -0.82 5.05
C SER A 184 2.84 -0.48 3.70
N ARG A 185 4.12 -0.80 3.57
CA ARG A 185 4.91 -0.54 2.36
C ARG A 185 4.95 -1.75 1.42
N ALA A 186 4.70 -2.93 1.98
CA ALA A 186 4.65 -4.19 1.25
C ALA A 186 3.90 -5.24 2.07
N ALA A 187 3.41 -6.28 1.41
CA ALA A 187 2.82 -7.44 2.05
C ALA A 187 3.28 -8.75 1.39
N SER A 188 3.37 -9.82 2.18
CA SER A 188 3.63 -11.18 1.71
C SER A 188 2.55 -12.11 2.25
N LEU A 189 1.77 -12.68 1.35
CA LEU A 189 0.83 -13.75 1.65
C LEU A 189 1.54 -15.09 1.62
N VAL A 190 1.18 -15.97 2.55
CA VAL A 190 1.56 -17.38 2.56
C VAL A 190 0.30 -18.20 2.77
N ALA A 191 0.03 -19.14 1.87
CA ALA A 191 -1.13 -20.01 1.99
C ALA A 191 -0.80 -21.42 1.48
N PRO A 192 -1.03 -22.48 2.28
CA PRO A 192 -0.95 -23.85 1.81
C PRO A 192 -1.91 -24.09 0.63
N LYS A 193 -1.47 -24.84 -0.37
CA LYS A 193 -2.31 -25.26 -1.50
C LYS A 193 -3.51 -26.07 -1.03
N SER A 194 -3.34 -26.90 -0.01
CA SER A 194 -4.35 -27.82 0.51
C SER A 194 -5.61 -27.14 1.04
N ILE A 195 -5.50 -25.92 1.59
CA ILE A 195 -6.63 -25.22 2.23
C ILE A 195 -7.34 -24.23 1.31
N ILE A 196 -6.75 -23.89 0.16
CA ILE A 196 -7.35 -22.87 -0.69
C ILE A 196 -8.50 -23.50 -1.46
N SER A 197 -9.72 -23.33 -0.94
CA SER A 197 -10.96 -23.72 -1.61
C SER A 197 -11.38 -22.73 -2.71
N TYR A 198 -10.85 -21.51 -2.74
CA TYR A 198 -11.13 -20.48 -3.74
C TYR A 198 -10.07 -19.36 -3.69
N PRO A 199 -9.66 -18.76 -4.83
CA PRO A 199 -9.92 -19.20 -6.19
C PRO A 199 -9.19 -20.51 -6.50
N GLN A 200 -9.85 -21.43 -7.19
CA GLN A 200 -9.31 -22.75 -7.53
C GLN A 200 -8.40 -22.71 -8.76
N VAL A 201 -7.38 -21.87 -8.73
CA VAL A 201 -6.55 -21.63 -9.93
C VAL A 201 -5.80 -22.89 -10.40
N TRP A 202 -5.65 -23.93 -9.57
CA TRP A 202 -5.04 -25.22 -9.94
C TRP A 202 -5.99 -26.41 -10.09
N LYS A 203 -7.17 -26.45 -9.44
CA LYS A 203 -8.02 -27.66 -9.49
C LYS A 203 -8.52 -27.90 -10.91
N GLY A 204 -8.36 -29.12 -11.39
CA GLY A 204 -8.77 -29.52 -12.75
C GLY A 204 -7.89 -28.95 -13.87
N GLN A 205 -6.86 -28.15 -13.56
CA GLN A 205 -5.87 -27.75 -14.55
C GLN A 205 -5.01 -28.96 -14.91
N GLY A 206 -5.00 -29.35 -16.19
CA GLY A 206 -4.12 -30.41 -16.68
C GLY A 206 -2.65 -30.05 -16.48
N SER A 207 -1.77 -31.05 -16.49
CA SER A 207 -0.33 -30.91 -16.22
C SER A 207 0.39 -29.85 -17.07
N ARG A 208 -0.15 -29.54 -18.26
CA ARG A 208 0.36 -28.46 -19.13
C ARG A 208 0.14 -27.05 -18.57
N LYS A 209 -0.98 -26.81 -17.88
CA LYS A 209 -1.32 -25.51 -17.28
C LYS A 209 -0.84 -25.39 -15.84
N TRP A 210 -0.82 -26.52 -15.13
CA TRP A 210 -0.38 -26.59 -13.75
C TRP A 210 0.57 -27.76 -13.53
N LYS A 211 1.87 -27.50 -13.69
CA LYS A 211 2.94 -28.49 -13.53
C LYS A 211 3.11 -28.99 -12.08
N HIS A 212 2.59 -28.25 -11.10
CA HIS A 212 2.63 -28.61 -9.68
C HIS A 212 1.35 -29.32 -9.21
N GLY A 213 0.54 -29.85 -10.13
CA GLY A 213 -0.73 -30.53 -9.80
C GLY A 213 -0.58 -31.62 -8.75
N GLN A 214 0.48 -32.41 -8.89
CA GLN A 214 0.73 -33.60 -8.08
C GLN A 214 1.51 -33.32 -6.79
N HIS A 215 2.05 -32.11 -6.63
CA HIS A 215 2.82 -31.75 -5.44
C HIS A 215 1.96 -30.94 -4.47
N ASP A 216 2.08 -31.23 -3.18
CA ASP A 216 1.61 -30.29 -2.16
C ASP A 216 2.60 -29.12 -2.07
N GLY A 217 2.21 -28.05 -1.38
CA GLY A 217 3.07 -26.89 -1.27
C GLY A 217 2.35 -25.63 -0.83
N PHE A 218 3.03 -24.51 -1.02
CA PHE A 218 2.60 -23.22 -0.54
C PHE A 218 2.63 -22.20 -1.67
N PHE A 219 1.59 -21.37 -1.73
CA PHE A 219 1.61 -20.16 -2.50
C PHE A 219 2.21 -19.03 -1.66
N VAL A 220 3.12 -18.29 -2.29
CA VAL A 220 3.71 -17.09 -1.72
C VAL A 220 3.47 -15.93 -2.66
N GLN A 221 2.63 -14.98 -2.26
CA GLN A 221 2.35 -13.79 -3.06
C GLN A 221 2.94 -12.57 -2.38
N PHE A 222 3.93 -11.96 -3.00
CA PHE A 222 4.52 -10.71 -2.54
C PHE A 222 3.97 -9.53 -3.32
N GLU A 223 3.71 -8.43 -2.62
CA GLU A 223 3.22 -7.21 -3.24
C GLU A 223 3.71 -5.94 -2.55
N SER A 224 3.94 -4.91 -3.36
CA SER A 224 4.17 -3.52 -3.00
C SER A 224 3.57 -2.61 -4.09
N PRO A 225 3.53 -1.28 -3.91
CA PRO A 225 3.02 -0.36 -4.94
C PRO A 225 3.70 -0.45 -6.32
N ILE A 226 4.91 -1.01 -6.41
CA ILE A 226 5.72 -1.06 -7.64
C ILE A 226 6.12 -2.48 -8.08
N LEU A 227 5.93 -3.49 -7.21
CA LEU A 227 6.39 -4.85 -7.46
C LEU A 227 5.34 -5.83 -6.98
N ARG A 228 5.04 -6.81 -7.82
CA ARG A 228 4.15 -7.91 -7.50
C ARG A 228 4.70 -9.21 -8.07
N LYS A 229 4.83 -10.24 -7.23
CA LYS A 229 5.38 -11.54 -7.60
C LYS A 229 4.64 -12.66 -6.89
N LEU A 230 4.53 -13.79 -7.55
CA LEU A 230 3.91 -15.01 -7.02
C LEU A 230 4.86 -16.17 -7.20
N TRP A 231 4.99 -17.01 -6.18
CA TRP A 231 5.74 -18.25 -6.22
C TRP A 231 4.91 -19.42 -5.73
N PHE A 232 5.28 -20.60 -6.20
CA PHE A 232 4.88 -21.87 -5.61
C PHE A 232 6.10 -22.57 -5.03
N ILE A 233 5.99 -22.99 -3.77
CA ILE A 233 7.02 -23.73 -3.05
C ILE A 233 6.48 -25.14 -2.86
N SER A 234 6.97 -26.09 -3.67
CA SER A 234 6.58 -27.49 -3.54
C SER A 234 7.09 -28.05 -2.22
N SER A 235 6.28 -28.86 -1.53
CA SER A 235 6.66 -29.52 -0.29
C SER A 235 6.47 -31.04 -0.35
N SER A 236 7.28 -31.74 0.42
CA SER A 236 7.11 -33.16 0.77
C SER A 236 7.10 -33.32 2.29
N TYR A 237 6.49 -34.40 2.78
CA TYR A 237 6.53 -34.75 4.19
C TYR A 237 7.37 -36.00 4.37
N GLU A 238 8.51 -35.85 5.04
CA GLU A 238 9.51 -36.91 5.23
C GLU A 238 9.93 -36.94 6.70
N MET A 239 9.87 -38.12 7.33
CA MET A 239 10.36 -38.34 8.70
C MET A 239 9.81 -37.33 9.74
N GLY A 240 8.53 -36.95 9.61
CA GLY A 240 7.90 -36.00 10.54
C GLY A 240 8.18 -34.53 10.27
N LYS A 241 8.89 -34.21 9.17
CA LYS A 241 9.27 -32.84 8.78
C LYS A 241 8.75 -32.52 7.39
N THR A 242 8.30 -31.28 7.23
CA THR A 242 7.97 -30.73 5.91
C THR A 242 9.25 -30.22 5.26
N LEU A 243 9.64 -30.81 4.13
CA LEU A 243 10.75 -30.35 3.31
C LEU A 243 10.20 -29.49 2.19
N CYS A 244 10.73 -28.27 2.06
CA CYS A 244 10.36 -27.34 1.01
C CYS A 244 11.45 -27.31 -0.07
N ARG A 245 11.04 -27.32 -1.34
CA ARG A 245 11.94 -27.12 -2.49
C ARG A 245 12.15 -25.63 -2.77
N ASP A 246 13.02 -25.34 -3.74
CA ASP A 246 13.23 -23.97 -4.19
C ASP A 246 11.93 -23.33 -4.73
N PRO A 247 11.68 -22.04 -4.44
CA PRO A 247 10.50 -21.35 -4.93
C PRO A 247 10.49 -21.21 -6.46
N GLU A 248 9.40 -21.64 -7.09
CA GLU A 248 9.20 -21.47 -8.53
C GLU A 248 8.28 -20.28 -8.82
N VAL A 249 8.71 -19.37 -9.70
CA VAL A 249 7.93 -18.19 -10.07
C VAL A 249 6.69 -18.62 -10.88
N LEU A 250 5.53 -18.08 -10.53
CA LEU A 250 4.28 -18.26 -11.25
C LEU A 250 3.87 -16.97 -11.99
N ASP A 251 3.16 -17.15 -13.11
CA ASP A 251 2.42 -16.06 -13.73
C ASP A 251 1.28 -15.63 -12.79
N ILE A 252 1.30 -14.35 -12.41
CA ILE A 252 0.34 -13.83 -11.44
C ILE A 252 -1.05 -13.61 -12.05
N GLY A 253 -1.17 -13.29 -13.34
CA GLY A 253 -2.47 -13.12 -13.97
C GLY A 253 -3.25 -14.42 -14.05
N ALA A 254 -2.54 -15.55 -14.15
CA ALA A 254 -3.14 -16.88 -14.21
C ALA A 254 -3.37 -17.52 -12.83
N HIS A 255 -2.56 -17.22 -11.82
CA HIS A 255 -2.54 -17.95 -10.54
C HIS A 255 -2.72 -17.07 -9.30
N GLU A 256 -3.21 -15.84 -9.47
CA GLU A 256 -3.47 -14.91 -8.38
C GLU A 256 -4.23 -15.58 -7.22
N VAL A 257 -3.69 -15.47 -6.01
CA VAL A 257 -4.33 -16.01 -4.80
C VAL A 257 -5.16 -14.93 -4.12
N LEU A 258 -4.66 -13.70 -4.04
CA LEU A 258 -5.39 -12.55 -3.55
C LEU A 258 -5.32 -11.40 -4.55
N PRO A 259 -6.39 -10.60 -4.72
CA PRO A 259 -6.36 -9.40 -5.57
C PRO A 259 -5.32 -8.37 -5.12
N ARG A 260 -5.04 -7.38 -5.99
CA ARG A 260 -4.01 -6.35 -5.74
C ARG A 260 -4.32 -5.53 -4.48
N LEU A 261 -3.44 -5.62 -3.49
CA LEU A 261 -3.54 -4.91 -2.21
C LEU A 261 -3.23 -3.42 -2.34
N PHE A 262 -2.12 -3.08 -3.00
CA PHE A 262 -1.59 -1.71 -3.06
C PHE A 262 -1.96 -1.02 -4.37
N LYS A 263 -2.30 0.28 -4.28
CA LYS A 263 -2.51 1.11 -5.47
C LYS A 263 -1.19 1.27 -6.22
N GLU A 264 -1.22 1.03 -7.53
CA GLU A 264 -0.07 1.20 -8.40
C GLU A 264 0.31 2.68 -8.45
N LYS A 265 1.58 2.99 -8.16
CA LYS A 265 2.11 4.30 -8.53
C LYS A 265 2.42 4.23 -10.01
N LEU A 266 1.50 4.71 -10.84
CA LEU A 266 1.77 4.96 -12.26
C LEU A 266 3.00 5.87 -12.31
N SER A 267 4.12 5.35 -12.85
CA SER A 267 5.21 6.22 -13.27
C SER A 267 4.62 7.09 -14.38
N LYS A 268 4.35 8.36 -14.10
CA LYS A 268 4.16 9.32 -15.18
C LYS A 268 5.49 9.36 -15.94
N SER A 269 5.52 8.65 -17.07
CA SER A 269 6.59 8.67 -18.06
C SER A 269 6.74 10.06 -18.63
#